data_AF-A0A162F6J5-F1
#
_entry.id   AF-A0A162F6J5-F1
#
_cell.length_a   1.000
_cell.length_b   1.000
_cell.length_c   1.000
_cell.angle_alpha   90.00
_cell.angle_beta   90.00
_cell.angle_gamma   90.00
#
_symmetry.space_group_name_H-M   'P 1'
#
loop_
_entity.id
_entity.type
_entity.pdbx_description
1 polymer ?
#
loop_
_entity_poly.entity_id
_entity_poly.type
_entity_poly.pdbx_seq_one_letter_code
_entity_poly.pdbx_strand_id
1 'polypeptide(L)'
;MSRKPNIVDGKLSFGNLTPINKNRISKLVQHHMAHKSWTVQQVHNFHRDSNKWVGIGYNWWIAFDGTIYKGRGWNVGAHCAGNNSTTLGIGYQGDFTSQSMTDAQVESGAALNAWLMSQCPNIKSANDIIGHKDIVATACPGKHFRMTDLKDMINNQSKKSSTPKQPNKTPQPSNTNTYIRTFQTWINSNYKSKLATDNIYGNLTKREAIRAYQKELNKQFKAGLVEDGIWGNNTLNATRVVRHGARGNITYILQGMLYCHKLDPNGFDGIFGNGCENAVKKFQRQNKLVVDGLVGRDTWSRLFR
;
A
#
# COMPACT_ATOMS: atom_id res chain seq x y z
N MET A 1 -14.00 -4.08 17.22
CA MET A 1 -12.62 -4.62 17.35
C MET A 1 -11.97 -4.63 15.98
N SER A 2 -10.71 -4.18 15.86
CA SER A 2 -10.00 -4.19 14.57
C SER A 2 -9.68 -5.63 14.13
N ARG A 3 -9.91 -5.95 12.86
CA ARG A 3 -9.68 -7.30 12.31
C ARG A 3 -8.17 -7.57 12.23
N LYS A 4 -7.74 -8.76 12.67
CA LYS A 4 -6.35 -9.22 12.50
C LYS A 4 -5.99 -9.22 11.01
N PRO A 5 -4.91 -8.53 10.58
CA PRO A 5 -4.48 -8.55 9.19
C PRO A 5 -3.89 -9.91 8.83
N ASN A 6 -3.75 -10.17 7.52
CA ASN A 6 -3.03 -11.36 7.05
C ASN A 6 -1.55 -11.23 7.41
N ILE A 7 -1.05 -12.11 8.28
CA ILE A 7 0.34 -12.13 8.71
C ILE A 7 0.94 -13.43 8.21
N VAL A 8 1.95 -13.32 7.36
CA VAL A 8 2.63 -14.44 6.73
C VAL A 8 3.78 -14.90 7.61
N ASP A 9 4.00 -16.23 7.64
CA ASP A 9 5.21 -16.79 8.19
C ASP A 9 6.37 -16.60 7.20
N GLY A 10 7.38 -15.82 7.59
CA GLY A 10 8.59 -15.60 6.81
C GLY A 10 9.55 -16.80 6.81
N LYS A 11 9.19 -17.93 7.44
CA LYS A 11 10.07 -19.08 7.66
C LYS A 11 11.37 -18.68 8.36
N LEU A 12 11.25 -17.74 9.30
CA LEU A 12 12.38 -17.23 10.08
C LEU A 12 12.67 -18.19 11.24
N SER A 13 13.93 -18.62 11.36
CA SER A 13 14.35 -19.53 12.43
C SER A 13 14.84 -18.74 13.64
N PHE A 14 14.12 -18.83 14.75
CA PHE A 14 14.49 -18.21 16.02
C PHE A 14 14.99 -19.27 17.00
N GLY A 15 16.00 -18.93 17.79
CA GLY A 15 16.29 -19.61 19.05
C GLY A 15 15.30 -19.19 20.14
N ASN A 16 15.71 -19.27 21.40
CA ASN A 16 14.85 -18.89 22.53
C ASN A 16 14.51 -17.39 22.50
N LEU A 17 13.22 -17.09 22.51
CA LEU A 17 12.69 -15.73 22.62
C LEU A 17 11.91 -15.60 23.94
N THR A 18 12.08 -14.46 24.60
CA THR A 18 11.35 -14.14 25.83
C THR A 18 9.95 -13.60 25.47
N PRO A 19 8.85 -14.18 25.97
CA PRO A 19 7.51 -13.65 25.77
C PRO A 19 7.37 -12.22 26.30
N ILE A 20 6.62 -11.37 25.61
CA ILE A 20 6.37 -9.99 26.05
C ILE A 20 5.00 -9.87 26.73
N ASN A 21 4.95 -9.12 27.83
CA ASN A 21 3.70 -8.84 28.52
C ASN A 21 2.94 -7.71 27.80
N LYS A 22 1.82 -8.06 27.15
CA LYS A 22 0.96 -7.11 26.42
C LYS A 22 0.45 -5.95 27.28
N ASN A 23 0.29 -6.17 28.59
CA ASN A 23 -0.16 -5.14 29.55
C ASN A 23 0.93 -4.11 29.88
N ARG A 24 2.17 -4.33 29.44
CA ARG A 24 3.28 -3.38 29.61
C ARG A 24 3.58 -2.59 28.34
N ILE A 25 2.89 -2.87 27.23
CA ILE A 25 3.16 -2.24 25.94
C ILE A 25 2.57 -0.83 25.92
N SER A 26 3.44 0.18 25.95
CA SER A 26 3.05 1.60 26.00
C SER A 26 3.22 2.33 24.67
N LYS A 27 4.03 1.81 23.72
CA LYS A 27 4.23 2.39 22.38
C LYS A 27 4.38 1.33 21.29
N LEU A 28 3.96 1.68 20.08
CA LEU A 28 4.23 0.94 18.84
C LEU A 28 5.25 1.73 18.00
N VAL A 29 6.49 1.23 17.92
CA VAL A 29 7.63 1.96 17.36
C VAL A 29 7.86 1.54 15.92
N GLN A 30 7.81 2.50 14.99
CA GLN A 30 8.03 2.29 13.57
C GLN A 30 9.50 2.47 13.21
N HIS A 31 10.04 1.53 12.42
CA HIS A 31 11.43 1.51 11.97
C HIS A 31 11.53 1.33 10.47
N HIS A 32 12.53 1.95 9.84
CA HIS A 32 12.99 1.50 8.53
C HIS A 32 14.21 0.60 8.68
N MET A 33 14.62 -0.07 7.60
CA MET A 33 15.86 -0.86 7.61
C MET A 33 17.11 -0.04 7.33
N ALA A 34 16.95 1.19 6.81
CA ALA A 34 18.05 1.97 6.24
C ALA A 34 18.84 1.19 5.17
N HIS A 35 18.17 0.23 4.50
CA HIS A 35 18.70 -0.51 3.37
C HIS A 35 17.67 -0.54 2.23
N LYS A 36 18.12 -0.29 1.00
CA LYS A 36 17.24 0.01 -0.14
C LYS A 36 16.38 -1.16 -0.62
N SER A 37 16.77 -2.40 -0.33
CA SER A 37 16.14 -3.59 -0.95
C SER A 37 16.04 -4.83 -0.07
N TRP A 38 16.62 -4.84 1.13
CA TRP A 38 16.78 -6.11 1.87
C TRP A 38 15.44 -6.71 2.28
N THR A 39 15.29 -8.01 2.03
CA THR A 39 14.13 -8.79 2.44
C THR A 39 14.14 -9.08 3.94
N VAL A 40 13.02 -9.55 4.48
CA VAL A 40 12.93 -9.94 5.90
C VAL A 40 13.94 -11.04 6.26
N GLN A 41 14.22 -11.98 5.35
CA GLN A 41 15.23 -13.03 5.55
C GLN A 41 16.64 -12.46 5.58
N GLN A 42 16.96 -11.51 4.68
CA GLN A 42 18.28 -10.87 4.66
C GLN A 42 18.53 -10.09 5.96
N VAL A 43 17.52 -9.35 6.44
CA VAL A 43 17.61 -8.65 7.73
C VAL A 43 17.73 -9.64 8.89
N HIS A 44 16.98 -10.74 8.87
CA HIS A 44 17.07 -11.78 9.89
C HIS A 44 18.47 -12.39 9.96
N ASN A 45 19.06 -12.74 8.82
CA ASN A 45 20.41 -13.31 8.75
C ASN A 45 21.44 -12.28 9.19
N PHE A 46 21.38 -11.05 8.68
CA PHE A 46 22.29 -9.98 9.09
C PHE A 46 22.27 -9.74 10.61
N HIS A 47 21.10 -9.69 11.24
CA HIS A 47 21.01 -9.53 12.70
C HIS A 47 21.57 -10.73 13.48
N ARG A 48 21.52 -11.94 12.93
CA ARG A 48 22.17 -13.12 13.55
C ARG A 48 23.67 -13.08 13.38
N ASP A 49 24.12 -12.83 12.17
CA ASP A 49 25.51 -13.03 11.77
C ASP A 49 26.37 -11.87 12.27
N SER A 50 25.89 -10.64 12.12
CA SER A 50 26.61 -9.42 12.49
C SER A 50 26.32 -8.99 13.93
N ASN A 51 25.04 -8.91 14.31
CA ASN A 51 24.66 -8.34 15.61
C ASN A 51 24.58 -9.39 16.73
N LYS A 52 24.73 -10.69 16.40
CA LYS A 52 24.59 -11.83 17.32
C LYS A 52 23.24 -11.87 18.03
N TRP A 53 22.20 -11.33 17.39
CA TRP A 53 20.84 -11.39 17.92
C TRP A 53 20.17 -12.71 17.54
N VAL A 54 19.15 -13.09 18.32
CA VAL A 54 18.25 -14.21 17.99
C VAL A 54 17.30 -13.80 16.86
N GLY A 55 17.83 -13.59 15.65
CA GLY A 55 17.06 -13.18 14.48
C GLY A 55 16.73 -11.69 14.41
N ILE A 56 15.90 -11.34 13.43
CA ILE A 56 15.39 -9.98 13.17
C ILE A 56 14.93 -9.29 14.46
N GLY A 57 15.28 -8.02 14.69
CA GLY A 57 14.99 -7.31 15.94
C GLY A 57 13.53 -6.84 16.08
N TYR A 58 12.79 -6.77 14.98
CA TYR A 58 11.41 -6.29 14.96
C TYR A 58 10.40 -7.40 15.28
N ASN A 59 9.31 -7.02 15.93
CA ASN A 59 8.19 -7.89 16.23
C ASN A 59 7.42 -8.27 14.96
N TRP A 60 7.25 -7.29 14.07
CA TRP A 60 6.66 -7.48 12.73
C TRP A 60 7.47 -6.75 11.69
N TRP A 61 7.34 -7.18 10.43
CA TRP A 61 8.02 -6.60 9.29
C TRP A 61 7.04 -6.36 8.14
N ILE A 62 7.17 -5.25 7.42
CA ILE A 62 6.31 -4.89 6.28
C ILE A 62 7.17 -4.67 5.03
N ALA A 63 6.99 -5.54 4.05
CA ALA A 63 7.67 -5.46 2.76
C ALA A 63 7.11 -4.33 1.87
N PHE A 64 7.80 -3.98 0.79
CA PHE A 64 7.36 -2.90 -0.13
C PHE A 64 5.96 -3.11 -0.71
N ASP A 65 5.56 -4.36 -0.90
CA ASP A 65 4.25 -4.76 -1.41
C ASP A 65 3.15 -4.75 -0.32
N GLY A 66 3.50 -4.42 0.92
CA GLY A 66 2.61 -4.45 2.08
C GLY A 66 2.47 -5.82 2.74
N THR A 67 3.19 -6.85 2.28
CA THR A 67 3.15 -8.15 2.96
C THR A 67 3.67 -8.00 4.38
N ILE A 68 2.84 -8.37 5.37
CA ILE A 68 3.20 -8.36 6.79
C ILE A 68 3.77 -9.72 7.15
N TYR A 69 5.03 -9.73 7.56
CA TYR A 69 5.72 -10.91 8.06
C TYR A 69 5.73 -10.90 9.58
N LYS A 70 5.52 -12.08 10.17
CA LYS A 70 5.82 -12.29 11.59
C LYS A 70 7.34 -12.27 11.77
N GLY A 71 7.82 -11.30 12.55
CA GLY A 71 9.18 -11.28 13.08
C GLY A 71 9.21 -12.00 14.43
N ARG A 72 9.67 -11.32 15.47
CA ARG A 72 9.62 -11.84 16.85
C ARG A 72 8.20 -12.04 17.39
N GLY A 73 7.19 -11.43 16.78
CA GLY A 73 5.79 -11.54 17.20
C GLY A 73 5.57 -11.02 18.62
N TRP A 74 4.86 -11.77 19.45
CA TRP A 74 4.56 -11.44 20.86
C TRP A 74 5.71 -11.77 21.83
N ASN A 75 6.95 -11.50 21.41
CA ASN A 75 8.16 -11.67 22.23
C ASN A 75 8.91 -10.34 22.35
N VAL A 76 9.84 -10.25 23.30
CA VAL A 76 10.70 -9.08 23.50
C VAL A 76 11.52 -8.81 22.23
N GLY A 77 11.44 -7.56 21.75
CA GLY A 77 12.15 -7.10 20.57
C GLY A 77 13.66 -6.91 20.79
N ALA A 78 14.37 -6.58 19.72
CA ALA A 78 15.73 -6.04 19.75
C ALA A 78 15.82 -4.80 18.85
N HIS A 79 14.82 -3.92 18.91
CA HIS A 79 14.66 -2.81 17.98
C HIS A 79 14.96 -1.43 18.60
N CYS A 80 14.86 -1.29 19.93
CA CYS A 80 15.09 -0.04 20.64
C CYS A 80 15.72 -0.35 22.01
N ALA A 81 17.03 -0.15 22.13
CA ALA A 81 17.75 -0.38 23.39
C ALA A 81 17.08 0.37 24.56
N GLY A 82 17.00 -0.27 25.72
CA GLY A 82 16.31 0.25 26.91
C GLY A 82 14.77 0.18 26.87
N ASN A 83 14.15 -0.07 25.71
CA ASN A 83 12.68 0.04 25.54
C ASN A 83 12.02 -1.24 25.02
N ASN A 84 12.79 -2.30 24.73
CA ASN A 84 12.30 -3.52 24.09
C ASN A 84 11.27 -4.32 24.92
N SER A 85 11.20 -4.12 26.24
CA SER A 85 10.28 -4.87 27.13
C SER A 85 8.92 -4.18 27.34
N THR A 86 8.78 -2.93 26.87
CA THR A 86 7.58 -2.09 27.03
C THR A 86 7.08 -1.55 25.70
N THR A 87 7.70 -1.92 24.59
CA THR A 87 7.31 -1.47 23.24
C THR A 87 7.32 -2.63 22.25
N LEU A 88 6.60 -2.46 21.14
CA LEU A 88 6.66 -3.37 20.00
C LEU A 88 7.25 -2.64 18.79
N GLY A 89 8.18 -3.28 18.11
CA GLY A 89 8.85 -2.73 16.92
C GLY A 89 8.25 -3.27 15.63
N ILE A 90 7.92 -2.36 14.72
CA ILE A 90 7.46 -2.69 13.36
C ILE A 90 8.51 -2.17 12.38
N GLY A 91 9.20 -3.08 11.71
CA GLY A 91 10.19 -2.76 10.68
C GLY A 91 9.56 -2.67 9.30
N TYR A 92 10.04 -1.74 8.49
CA TYR A 92 9.60 -1.53 7.12
C TYR A 92 10.79 -1.70 6.16
N GLN A 93 10.56 -2.45 5.09
CA GLN A 93 11.53 -2.61 4.02
C GLN A 93 11.80 -1.27 3.33
N GLY A 94 13.07 -0.95 3.15
CA GLY A 94 13.51 0.27 2.47
C GLY A 94 14.36 1.19 3.35
N ASP A 95 14.95 2.17 2.69
CA ASP A 95 15.69 3.26 3.29
C ASP A 95 14.91 4.56 3.11
N PHE A 96 14.07 4.92 4.07
CA PHE A 96 13.31 6.17 3.99
C PHE A 96 14.08 7.44 4.38
N THR A 97 15.41 7.38 4.49
CA THR A 97 16.21 8.60 4.34
C THR A 97 16.25 9.06 2.87
N SER A 98 16.08 8.15 1.91
CA SER A 98 16.23 8.41 0.47
C SER A 98 15.07 7.91 -0.40
N GLN A 99 14.31 6.90 0.04
CA GLN A 99 13.17 6.33 -0.65
C GLN A 99 11.85 6.75 -0.01
N SER A 100 10.78 6.87 -0.79
CA SER A 100 9.44 7.08 -0.23
C SER A 100 8.83 5.77 0.26
N MET A 101 8.20 5.81 1.43
CA MET A 101 7.36 4.71 1.92
C MET A 101 6.19 4.47 0.97
N THR A 102 5.96 3.21 0.60
CA THR A 102 4.91 2.85 -0.37
C THR A 102 3.52 2.95 0.24
N ASP A 103 2.48 3.13 -0.58
CA ASP A 103 1.10 3.13 -0.08
C ASP A 103 0.74 1.82 0.62
N ALA A 104 1.11 0.65 0.08
CA ALA A 104 0.82 -0.62 0.79
C ALA A 104 1.54 -0.76 2.12
N GLN A 105 2.72 -0.16 2.25
CA GLN A 105 3.36 -0.08 3.56
C GLN A 105 2.54 0.77 4.52
N VAL A 106 1.99 1.90 4.07
CA VAL A 106 1.09 2.74 4.90
C VAL A 106 -0.19 1.97 5.24
N GLU A 107 -0.82 1.30 4.28
CA GLU A 107 -2.08 0.56 4.47
C GLU A 107 -1.91 -0.64 5.42
N SER A 108 -0.92 -1.50 5.15
CA SER A 108 -0.60 -2.64 6.00
C SER A 108 -0.08 -2.20 7.36
N GLY A 109 0.69 -1.12 7.40
CA GLY A 109 1.11 -0.49 8.63
C GLY A 109 -0.08 -0.03 9.47
N ALA A 110 -1.06 0.63 8.85
CA ALA A 110 -2.26 1.11 9.53
C ALA A 110 -3.10 -0.06 10.06
N ALA A 111 -3.34 -1.07 9.22
CA ALA A 111 -4.08 -2.26 9.62
C ALA A 111 -3.39 -3.03 10.75
N LEU A 112 -2.06 -3.20 10.68
CA LEU A 112 -1.26 -3.85 11.71
C LEU A 112 -1.30 -3.07 13.01
N ASN A 113 -1.01 -1.77 12.98
CA ASN A 113 -1.04 -0.93 14.18
C ASN A 113 -2.44 -0.91 14.80
N ALA A 114 -3.51 -0.74 14.02
CA ALA A 114 -4.89 -0.77 14.52
C ALA A 114 -5.24 -2.11 15.18
N TRP A 115 -4.79 -3.24 14.60
CA TRP A 115 -4.94 -4.54 15.25
C TRP A 115 -4.13 -4.60 16.55
N LEU A 116 -2.85 -4.23 16.56
CA LEU A 116 -2.02 -4.24 17.77
C LEU A 116 -2.57 -3.36 18.90
N MET A 117 -3.11 -2.17 18.56
CA MET A 117 -3.83 -1.31 19.51
C MET A 117 -4.95 -2.07 20.21
N SER A 118 -5.73 -2.87 19.46
CA SER A 118 -6.80 -3.68 20.06
C SER A 118 -6.31 -4.84 20.95
N GLN A 119 -5.02 -5.18 20.88
CA GLN A 119 -4.40 -6.26 21.64
C GLN A 119 -3.62 -5.76 22.87
N CYS A 120 -3.34 -4.45 22.95
CA CYS A 120 -2.48 -3.85 23.95
C CYS A 120 -3.25 -2.76 24.71
N PRO A 121 -3.66 -3.02 25.98
CA PRO A 121 -4.61 -2.15 26.68
C PRO A 121 -4.10 -0.73 26.96
N ASN A 122 -2.78 -0.52 26.99
CA ASN A 122 -2.19 0.80 27.26
C ASN A 122 -1.97 1.64 26.00
N ILE A 123 -2.24 1.10 24.81
CA ILE A 123 -2.19 1.87 23.57
C ILE A 123 -3.57 2.48 23.34
N LYS A 124 -3.68 3.80 23.51
CA LYS A 124 -4.98 4.48 23.56
C LYS A 124 -5.33 5.17 22.25
N SER A 125 -4.34 5.59 21.48
CA SER A 125 -4.58 6.35 20.26
C SER A 125 -3.44 6.22 19.24
N ALA A 126 -3.65 6.78 18.05
CA ALA A 126 -2.60 6.91 17.05
C ALA A 126 -1.38 7.75 17.53
N ASN A 127 -1.50 8.49 18.64
CA ASN A 127 -0.35 9.21 19.23
C ASN A 127 0.64 8.27 19.93
N ASP A 128 0.23 7.04 20.27
CA ASP A 128 1.11 6.01 20.83
C ASP A 128 1.90 5.24 19.76
N ILE A 129 1.69 5.61 18.49
CA ILE A 129 2.42 5.12 17.33
C ILE A 129 3.49 6.16 17.02
N ILE A 130 4.74 5.79 17.19
CA ILE A 130 5.87 6.72 17.13
C ILE A 130 6.96 6.20 16.20
N GLY A 131 7.80 7.09 15.69
CA GLY A 131 9.04 6.71 15.05
C GLY A 131 10.12 6.42 16.08
N HIS A 132 11.14 5.64 15.70
CA HIS A 132 12.28 5.38 16.60
C HIS A 132 12.97 6.67 17.08
N LYS A 133 13.06 7.69 16.23
CA LYS A 133 13.59 9.02 16.55
C LYS A 133 12.86 9.74 17.69
N ASP A 134 11.62 9.36 17.97
CA ASP A 134 10.79 10.01 19.00
C ASP A 134 11.11 9.47 20.42
N ILE A 135 11.96 8.44 20.53
CA ILE A 135 12.35 7.81 21.80
C ILE A 135 13.87 7.70 22.00
N VAL A 136 14.64 7.62 20.92
CA VAL A 136 16.11 7.55 20.93
C VAL A 136 16.67 8.48 19.85
N ALA A 137 17.84 9.06 20.07
CA ALA A 137 18.53 9.88 19.08
C ALA A 137 18.95 9.04 17.84
N THR A 138 18.14 9.09 16.79
CA THR A 138 18.37 8.39 15.52
C THR A 138 17.62 9.08 14.37
N ALA A 139 18.04 8.85 13.12
CA ALA A 139 17.30 9.29 11.93
C ALA A 139 16.10 8.38 11.60
N CYS A 140 16.03 7.18 12.18
CA CYS A 140 14.99 6.19 11.92
C CYS A 140 13.60 6.68 12.39
N PRO A 141 12.51 6.56 11.61
CA PRO A 141 12.36 5.73 10.40
C PRO A 141 12.67 6.46 9.09
N GLY A 142 13.34 7.61 9.12
CA GLY A 142 13.70 8.39 7.93
C GLY A 142 12.69 9.51 7.60
N LYS A 143 13.17 10.53 6.88
CA LYS A 143 12.39 11.74 6.56
C LYS A 143 11.24 11.50 5.57
N HIS A 144 11.30 10.41 4.80
CA HIS A 144 10.28 10.02 3.83
C HIS A 144 9.35 8.91 4.35
N PHE A 145 9.43 8.56 5.64
CA PHE A 145 8.43 7.71 6.29
C PHE A 145 7.13 8.50 6.46
N ARG A 146 6.02 7.95 5.97
CA ARG A 146 4.72 8.62 5.90
C ARG A 146 3.93 8.45 7.20
N MET A 147 4.47 8.98 8.30
CA MET A 147 3.87 8.84 9.65
C MET A 147 2.49 9.50 9.73
N THR A 148 2.31 10.66 9.12
CA THR A 148 1.01 11.36 9.11
C THR A 148 -0.05 10.51 8.43
N ASP A 149 0.22 10.04 7.20
CA ASP A 149 -0.70 9.18 6.44
C ASP A 149 -1.06 7.91 7.22
N LEU A 150 -0.06 7.29 7.88
CA LEU A 150 -0.25 6.11 8.72
C LEU A 150 -1.25 6.39 9.85
N LYS A 151 -1.06 7.49 10.59
CA LYS A 151 -1.94 7.87 11.71
C LYS A 151 -3.33 8.27 11.25
N ASP A 152 -3.41 9.01 10.15
CA ASP A 152 -4.69 9.42 9.54
C ASP A 152 -5.51 8.21 9.11
N MET A 153 -4.86 7.21 8.49
CA MET A 153 -5.52 5.96 8.12
C MET A 153 -6.08 5.22 9.34
N ILE A 154 -5.34 5.15 10.44
CA ILE A 154 -5.78 4.50 11.68
C ILE A 154 -6.98 5.22 12.28
N ASN A 155 -6.93 6.55 12.33
CA ASN A 155 -8.03 7.38 12.84
C ASN A 155 -9.27 7.35 11.94
N ASN A 156 -9.10 7.15 10.63
CA ASN A 156 -10.22 7.00 9.71
C ASN A 156 -10.84 5.60 9.75
N GLN A 157 -10.06 4.57 10.08
CA GLN A 157 -10.56 3.21 10.31
C GLN A 157 -11.42 3.10 11.57
N SER A 158 -11.09 3.85 12.64
CA SER A 158 -11.89 3.85 13.87
C SER A 158 -13.28 4.51 13.68
N LYS A 159 -13.38 5.52 12.80
CA LYS A 159 -14.65 6.23 12.50
C LYS A 159 -15.65 5.41 11.66
N LYS A 160 -15.23 4.35 10.96
CA LYS A 160 -16.12 3.47 10.17
C LYS A 160 -16.85 2.39 10.99
N SER A 161 -16.65 2.34 12.31
CA SER A 161 -17.14 1.26 13.19
C SER A 161 -18.52 1.51 13.85
N SER A 162 -19.25 2.57 13.51
CA SER A 162 -20.49 2.93 14.24
C SER A 162 -21.63 3.44 13.35
N THR A 163 -22.38 2.55 12.66
CA THR A 163 -23.87 2.52 12.46
C THR A 163 -24.32 1.37 11.47
N PRO A 164 -25.61 0.92 11.43
CA PRO A 164 -26.03 -0.50 11.32
C PRO A 164 -26.51 -1.02 9.93
N LYS A 165 -26.87 -2.32 9.89
CA LYS A 165 -27.20 -3.24 8.75
C LYS A 165 -28.40 -2.87 7.82
N GLN A 166 -28.17 -3.10 6.51
CA GLN A 166 -29.05 -3.57 5.38
C GLN A 166 -30.25 -2.71 4.91
N PRO A 167 -30.80 -2.84 3.65
CA PRO A 167 -30.74 -3.96 2.66
C PRO A 167 -30.53 -3.58 1.15
N ASN A 168 -30.49 -4.60 0.28
CA ASN A 168 -30.37 -4.58 -1.19
C ASN A 168 -31.44 -3.76 -1.94
N LYS A 169 -31.02 -3.00 -2.98
CA LYS A 169 -31.71 -2.78 -4.28
C LYS A 169 -30.79 -1.99 -5.26
N THR A 170 -30.72 -2.43 -6.51
CA THR A 170 -30.28 -1.65 -7.71
C THR A 170 -31.53 -1.07 -8.41
N PRO A 171 -31.47 -0.04 -9.31
CA PRO A 171 -30.32 0.65 -9.95
C PRO A 171 -30.26 2.22 -9.80
N GLN A 172 -29.12 2.79 -10.25
CA GLN A 172 -28.54 4.18 -10.28
C GLN A 172 -29.45 5.44 -10.48
N PRO A 173 -28.95 6.72 -10.38
CA PRO A 173 -27.60 7.26 -10.06
C PRO A 173 -27.57 8.45 -9.02
N SER A 174 -26.34 8.92 -8.71
CA SER A 174 -25.95 10.11 -7.91
C SER A 174 -25.81 9.96 -6.39
N ASN A 175 -24.58 9.63 -5.95
CA ASN A 175 -23.81 10.42 -4.99
C ASN A 175 -22.45 9.75 -4.74
N THR A 176 -21.42 10.39 -5.29
CA THR A 176 -20.07 10.58 -4.75
C THR A 176 -19.50 9.47 -3.84
N ASN A 177 -18.44 8.80 -4.34
CA ASN A 177 -17.46 7.94 -3.62
C ASN A 177 -17.51 6.42 -3.88
N THR A 178 -17.93 5.91 -5.05
CA THR A 178 -17.94 4.45 -5.35
C THR A 178 -17.20 4.02 -6.63
N TYR A 179 -16.53 4.93 -7.34
CA TYR A 179 -15.91 4.60 -8.62
C TYR A 179 -14.64 3.73 -8.51
N ILE A 180 -13.88 3.83 -7.40
CA ILE A 180 -12.76 2.89 -7.16
C ILE A 180 -13.30 1.48 -6.96
N ARG A 181 -14.39 1.33 -6.21
CA ARG A 181 -15.08 0.03 -6.08
C ARG A 181 -15.55 -0.51 -7.42
N THR A 182 -16.12 0.36 -8.25
CA THR A 182 -16.56 0.00 -9.61
C THR A 182 -15.38 -0.49 -10.44
N PHE A 183 -14.25 0.20 -10.37
CA PHE A 183 -13.02 -0.22 -11.04
C PHE A 183 -12.48 -1.55 -10.51
N GLN A 184 -12.43 -1.74 -9.18
CA GLN A 184 -12.03 -3.00 -8.54
C GLN A 184 -12.93 -4.18 -8.97
N THR A 185 -14.25 -3.97 -8.96
CA THR A 185 -15.22 -4.97 -9.43
C THR A 185 -15.00 -5.29 -10.90
N TRP A 186 -14.81 -4.26 -11.74
CA TRP A 186 -14.54 -4.45 -13.16
C TRP A 186 -13.25 -5.23 -13.40
N ILE A 187 -12.17 -4.94 -12.66
CA ILE A 187 -10.92 -5.70 -12.73
C ILE A 187 -11.15 -7.18 -12.36
N ASN A 188 -11.85 -7.45 -11.27
CA ASN A 188 -12.15 -8.82 -10.84
C ASN A 188 -12.92 -9.60 -11.92
N SER A 189 -13.96 -9.00 -12.50
CA SER A 189 -14.79 -9.64 -13.52
C SER A 189 -14.04 -9.90 -14.83
N ASN A 190 -13.21 -8.95 -15.28
CA ASN A 190 -12.56 -9.04 -16.59
C ASN A 190 -11.22 -9.79 -16.57
N TYR A 191 -10.51 -9.79 -15.44
CA TYR A 191 -9.14 -10.33 -15.36
C TYR A 191 -8.97 -11.44 -14.32
N LYS A 192 -10.09 -11.92 -13.73
CA LYS A 192 -10.16 -12.95 -12.69
C LYS A 192 -9.28 -12.62 -11.48
N SER A 193 -9.21 -11.33 -11.16
CA SER A 193 -8.50 -10.83 -9.98
C SER A 193 -9.31 -11.11 -8.71
N LYS A 194 -8.63 -11.13 -7.56
CA LYS A 194 -9.23 -11.34 -6.24
C LYS A 194 -9.13 -10.08 -5.38
N LEU A 195 -9.38 -8.91 -5.96
CA LEU A 195 -9.37 -7.64 -5.24
C LEU A 195 -10.53 -7.59 -4.24
N ALA A 196 -10.26 -7.03 -3.07
CA ALA A 196 -11.33 -6.52 -2.23
C ALA A 196 -11.99 -5.33 -2.95
N THR A 197 -13.32 -5.33 -3.04
CA THR A 197 -14.10 -4.22 -3.61
C THR A 197 -14.46 -3.25 -2.49
N ASP A 198 -13.44 -2.66 -1.88
CA ASP A 198 -13.52 -1.85 -0.65
C ASP A 198 -13.51 -0.34 -0.91
N ASN A 199 -13.42 0.06 -2.19
CA ASN A 199 -13.29 1.45 -2.62
C ASN A 199 -11.96 2.12 -2.20
N ILE A 200 -10.89 1.35 -2.04
CA ILE A 200 -9.57 1.84 -1.66
C ILE A 200 -8.59 1.61 -2.82
N TYR A 201 -7.93 2.69 -3.27
CA TYR A 201 -6.86 2.58 -4.24
C TYR A 201 -5.53 2.25 -3.54
N GLY A 202 -5.34 0.97 -3.24
CA GLY A 202 -4.10 0.42 -2.68
C GLY A 202 -3.21 -0.27 -3.72
N ASN A 203 -2.03 -0.77 -3.31
CA ASN A 203 -1.09 -1.39 -4.26
C ASN A 203 -1.65 -2.64 -4.93
N LEU A 204 -2.58 -3.39 -4.31
CA LEU A 204 -3.23 -4.52 -4.99
C LEU A 204 -4.10 -4.01 -6.14
N THR A 205 -4.91 -2.97 -5.92
CA THR A 205 -5.69 -2.32 -6.99
C THR A 205 -4.76 -1.80 -8.08
N LYS A 206 -3.66 -1.13 -7.72
CA LYS A 206 -2.65 -0.64 -8.68
C LYS A 206 -1.98 -1.78 -9.46
N ARG A 207 -1.51 -2.82 -8.77
CA ARG A 207 -0.86 -4.00 -9.36
C ARG A 207 -1.80 -4.71 -10.33
N GLU A 208 -3.05 -4.92 -9.93
CA GLU A 208 -4.02 -5.57 -10.81
C GLU A 208 -4.45 -4.67 -11.98
N ALA A 209 -4.45 -3.34 -11.81
CA ALA A 209 -4.62 -2.40 -12.92
C ALA A 209 -3.44 -2.46 -13.91
N ILE A 210 -2.20 -2.53 -13.41
CA ILE A 210 -1.00 -2.73 -14.25
C ILE A 210 -1.05 -4.09 -14.95
N ARG A 211 -1.45 -5.15 -14.24
CA ARG A 211 -1.58 -6.50 -14.81
C ARG A 211 -2.65 -6.56 -15.89
N ALA A 212 -3.79 -5.91 -15.66
CA ALA A 212 -4.83 -5.73 -16.65
C ALA A 212 -4.30 -4.97 -17.87
N TYR A 213 -3.51 -3.91 -17.66
CA TYR A 213 -2.90 -3.14 -18.73
C TYR A 213 -1.90 -3.99 -19.56
N GLN A 214 -1.02 -4.74 -18.90
CA GLN A 214 -0.09 -5.68 -19.55
C GLN A 214 -0.85 -6.72 -20.38
N LYS A 215 -1.93 -7.30 -19.84
CA LYS A 215 -2.81 -8.24 -20.55
C LYS A 215 -3.41 -7.64 -21.82
N GLU A 216 -3.95 -6.42 -21.71
CA GLU A 216 -4.53 -5.74 -22.87
C GLU A 216 -3.46 -5.36 -23.92
N LEU A 217 -2.26 -4.96 -23.48
CA LEU A 217 -1.15 -4.70 -24.39
C LEU A 217 -0.72 -5.98 -25.15
N ASN A 218 -0.64 -7.11 -24.45
CA ASN A 218 -0.37 -8.41 -25.06
C ASN A 218 -1.46 -8.81 -26.05
N LYS A 219 -2.72 -8.71 -25.64
CA LYS A 219 -3.88 -9.13 -26.43
C LYS A 219 -4.06 -8.29 -27.69
N GLN A 220 -3.94 -6.97 -27.59
CA GLN A 220 -4.24 -6.05 -28.69
C GLN A 220 -3.03 -5.76 -29.58
N PHE A 221 -1.82 -5.80 -29.02
CA PHE A 221 -0.60 -5.36 -29.72
C PHE A 221 0.53 -6.38 -29.73
N LYS A 222 0.29 -7.61 -29.26
CA LYS A 222 1.29 -8.71 -29.22
C LYS A 222 2.59 -8.31 -28.51
N ALA A 223 2.47 -7.54 -27.43
CA ALA A 223 3.60 -6.90 -26.76
C ALA A 223 4.59 -7.86 -26.06
N GLY A 224 4.22 -9.12 -25.82
CA GLY A 224 5.11 -10.13 -25.22
C GLY A 224 5.53 -9.85 -23.77
N LEU A 225 4.73 -9.08 -23.03
CA LEU A 225 4.98 -8.71 -21.64
C LEU A 225 4.68 -9.86 -20.68
N VAL A 226 5.44 -9.92 -19.59
CA VAL A 226 5.06 -10.71 -18.41
C VAL A 226 3.93 -9.98 -17.68
N GLU A 227 2.85 -10.70 -17.36
CA GLU A 227 1.64 -10.17 -16.70
C GLU A 227 1.77 -10.22 -15.17
N ASP A 228 2.82 -9.59 -14.65
CA ASP A 228 3.21 -9.62 -13.23
C ASP A 228 2.58 -8.50 -12.38
N GLY A 229 2.01 -7.49 -13.05
CA GLY A 229 1.49 -6.28 -12.43
C GLY A 229 2.58 -5.29 -12.00
N ILE A 230 3.78 -5.40 -12.58
CA ILE A 230 4.93 -4.53 -12.30
C ILE A 230 5.11 -3.51 -13.43
N TRP A 231 5.13 -2.22 -13.06
CA TRP A 231 5.45 -1.16 -13.99
C TRP A 231 6.97 -1.07 -14.22
N GLY A 232 7.47 -1.83 -15.20
CA GLY A 232 8.88 -1.85 -15.61
C GLY A 232 9.13 -1.26 -17.00
N ASN A 233 10.41 -1.18 -17.40
CA ASN A 233 10.82 -0.63 -18.69
C ASN A 233 10.15 -1.34 -19.88
N ASN A 234 9.92 -2.65 -19.79
CA ASN A 234 9.23 -3.41 -20.85
C ASN A 234 7.78 -2.93 -21.00
N THR A 235 7.03 -2.83 -19.90
CA THR A 235 5.66 -2.29 -19.89
C THR A 235 5.66 -0.85 -20.42
N LEU A 236 6.59 -0.01 -19.95
CA LEU A 236 6.73 1.39 -20.39
C LEU A 236 6.99 1.51 -21.90
N ASN A 237 7.84 0.66 -22.47
CA ASN A 237 8.16 0.62 -23.91
C ASN A 237 6.98 0.12 -24.75
N ALA A 238 6.17 -0.78 -24.21
CA ALA A 238 5.00 -1.35 -24.88
C ALA A 238 3.76 -0.45 -24.84
N THR A 239 3.74 0.56 -23.97
CA THR A 239 2.65 1.54 -23.83
C THR A 239 2.20 2.11 -25.18
N ARG A 240 0.89 2.33 -25.35
CA ARG A 240 0.30 3.00 -26.52
C ARG A 240 -0.34 4.31 -26.11
N VAL A 241 -0.31 5.29 -27.02
CA VAL A 241 -0.98 6.58 -26.81
C VAL A 241 -2.48 6.38 -26.86
N VAL A 242 -3.19 6.86 -25.83
CA VAL A 242 -4.66 6.91 -25.81
C VAL A 242 -5.10 8.36 -25.92
N ARG A 243 -6.12 8.62 -26.74
CA ARG A 243 -6.61 9.97 -27.08
C ARG A 243 -8.12 9.97 -27.26
N HIS A 244 -8.70 11.16 -27.41
CA HIS A 244 -10.12 11.35 -27.68
C HIS A 244 -10.63 10.41 -28.79
N GLY A 245 -11.78 9.78 -28.55
CA GLY A 245 -12.40 8.78 -29.42
C GLY A 245 -11.95 7.33 -29.16
N ALA A 246 -10.90 7.08 -28.37
CA ALA A 246 -10.48 5.72 -28.03
C ALA A 246 -11.55 4.98 -27.22
N ARG A 247 -11.68 3.67 -27.46
CA ARG A 247 -12.67 2.81 -26.81
C ARG A 247 -12.07 1.48 -26.34
N GLY A 248 -12.64 0.90 -25.30
CA GLY A 248 -12.34 -0.47 -24.85
C GLY A 248 -11.58 -0.55 -23.53
N ASN A 249 -11.03 -1.74 -23.24
CA ASN A 249 -10.50 -2.08 -21.93
C ASN A 249 -9.33 -1.20 -21.45
N ILE A 250 -8.47 -0.73 -22.35
CA ILE A 250 -7.41 0.23 -22.00
C ILE A 250 -8.01 1.56 -21.54
N THR A 251 -9.10 1.99 -22.16
CA THR A 251 -9.82 3.20 -21.74
C THR A 251 -10.54 3.00 -20.39
N TYR A 252 -11.10 1.82 -20.12
CA TYR A 252 -11.60 1.49 -18.78
C TYR A 252 -10.50 1.55 -17.71
N ILE A 253 -9.31 1.02 -18.01
CA ILE A 253 -8.15 1.12 -17.11
C ILE A 253 -7.78 2.58 -16.88
N LEU A 254 -7.73 3.41 -17.94
CA LEU A 254 -7.47 4.84 -17.82
C LEU A 254 -8.50 5.54 -16.90
N GLN A 255 -9.80 5.36 -17.17
CA GLN A 255 -10.87 5.97 -16.38
C GLN A 255 -10.79 5.52 -14.91
N GLY A 256 -10.56 4.22 -14.67
CA GLY A 256 -10.37 3.67 -13.34
C GLY A 256 -9.18 4.29 -12.60
N MET A 257 -8.05 4.46 -13.29
CA MET A 257 -6.87 5.12 -12.73
C MET A 257 -7.11 6.60 -12.46
N LEU A 258 -7.83 7.32 -13.32
CA LEU A 258 -8.22 8.72 -13.05
C LEU A 258 -9.07 8.83 -11.78
N TYR A 259 -10.05 7.94 -11.59
CA TYR A 259 -10.82 7.87 -10.34
C TYR A 259 -9.95 7.59 -9.12
N CYS A 260 -8.96 6.70 -9.27
CA CYS A 260 -7.96 6.41 -8.23
C CYS A 260 -7.13 7.66 -7.87
N HIS A 261 -6.89 8.55 -8.83
CA HIS A 261 -6.27 9.86 -8.65
C HIS A 261 -7.26 10.99 -8.28
N LYS A 262 -8.50 10.64 -7.91
CA LYS A 262 -9.57 11.58 -7.51
C LYS A 262 -9.96 12.57 -8.62
N LEU A 263 -9.82 12.14 -9.86
CA LEU A 263 -10.24 12.89 -11.04
C LEU A 263 -11.42 12.18 -11.68
N ASP A 264 -12.49 12.92 -11.94
CA ASP A 264 -13.71 12.37 -12.54
C ASP A 264 -13.65 12.51 -14.07
N PRO A 265 -13.48 11.40 -14.82
CA PRO A 265 -13.59 11.39 -16.29
C PRO A 265 -15.03 11.55 -16.81
N ASN A 266 -16.01 11.79 -15.94
CA ASN A 266 -17.44 11.87 -16.26
C ASN A 266 -18.01 10.56 -16.82
N GLY A 267 -17.60 9.43 -16.23
CA GLY A 267 -18.10 8.11 -16.60
C GLY A 267 -17.07 6.99 -16.43
N PHE A 268 -17.57 5.76 -16.37
CA PHE A 268 -16.78 4.54 -16.42
C PHE A 268 -17.39 3.61 -17.49
N ASP A 269 -17.26 4.02 -18.75
CA ASP A 269 -17.92 3.45 -19.92
C ASP A 269 -16.94 2.93 -20.97
N GLY A 270 -15.63 3.06 -20.73
CA GLY A 270 -14.60 2.66 -21.65
C GLY A 270 -14.50 3.56 -22.89
N ILE A 271 -15.04 4.79 -22.85
CA ILE A 271 -14.99 5.76 -23.95
C ILE A 271 -14.17 6.99 -23.54
N PHE A 272 -13.19 7.34 -24.36
CA PHE A 272 -12.39 8.55 -24.17
C PHE A 272 -13.12 9.73 -24.82
N GLY A 273 -14.13 10.27 -24.13
CA GLY A 273 -14.83 11.49 -24.53
C GLY A 273 -14.27 12.75 -23.86
N ASN A 274 -14.98 13.87 -24.04
CA ASN A 274 -14.62 15.19 -23.49
C ASN A 274 -14.35 15.20 -21.98
N GLY A 275 -15.16 14.47 -21.18
CA GLY A 275 -14.95 14.37 -19.73
C GLY A 275 -13.63 13.71 -19.36
N CYS A 276 -13.29 12.61 -20.04
CA CYS A 276 -12.05 11.88 -19.84
C CYS A 276 -10.84 12.73 -20.26
N GLU A 277 -10.93 13.43 -21.39
CA GLU A 277 -9.87 14.34 -21.85
C GLU A 277 -9.59 15.46 -20.83
N ASN A 278 -10.66 16.08 -20.30
CA ASN A 278 -10.54 17.12 -19.29
C ASN A 278 -9.89 16.59 -18.00
N ALA A 279 -10.24 15.37 -17.57
CA ALA A 279 -9.62 14.72 -16.43
C ALA A 279 -8.12 14.41 -16.68
N VAL A 280 -7.76 13.96 -17.88
CA VAL A 280 -6.35 13.75 -18.28
C VAL A 280 -5.57 15.05 -18.26
N LYS A 281 -6.08 16.14 -18.85
CA LYS A 281 -5.42 17.45 -18.81
C LYS A 281 -5.23 17.96 -17.39
N LYS A 282 -6.22 17.74 -16.51
CA LYS A 282 -6.10 18.07 -15.08
C LYS A 282 -5.04 17.23 -14.39
N PHE A 283 -4.99 15.92 -14.66
CA PHE A 283 -3.95 15.03 -14.15
C PHE A 283 -2.55 15.48 -14.58
N GLN A 284 -2.36 15.76 -15.87
CA GLN A 284 -1.09 16.22 -16.43
C GLN A 284 -0.62 17.51 -15.74
N ARG A 285 -1.54 18.49 -15.58
CA ARG A 285 -1.25 19.75 -14.88
C ARG A 285 -0.83 19.52 -13.43
N GLN A 286 -1.56 18.70 -12.69
CA GLN A 286 -1.25 18.36 -11.28
C GLN A 286 0.11 17.68 -11.13
N ASN A 287 0.54 16.93 -12.16
CA ASN A 287 1.78 16.16 -12.14
C ASN A 287 2.94 16.80 -12.90
N LYS A 288 2.79 18.07 -13.31
CA LYS A 288 3.81 18.84 -14.05
C LYS A 288 4.27 18.14 -15.33
N LEU A 289 3.32 17.56 -16.05
CA LEU A 289 3.52 16.97 -17.38
C LEU A 289 3.10 17.97 -18.47
N VAL A 290 3.44 17.67 -19.72
CA VAL A 290 2.86 18.37 -20.88
C VAL A 290 1.33 18.20 -20.86
N VAL A 291 0.58 19.30 -20.97
CA VAL A 291 -0.88 19.32 -20.88
C VAL A 291 -1.48 19.27 -22.29
N ASP A 292 -1.33 18.13 -22.95
CA ASP A 292 -1.79 17.90 -24.33
C ASP A 292 -3.10 17.08 -24.40
N GLY A 293 -3.58 16.53 -23.29
CA GLY A 293 -4.74 15.64 -23.27
C GLY A 293 -4.48 14.24 -23.83
N LEU A 294 -3.22 13.93 -24.18
CA LEU A 294 -2.79 12.63 -24.67
C LEU A 294 -2.25 11.78 -23.53
N VAL A 295 -2.70 10.54 -23.45
CA VAL A 295 -2.18 9.58 -22.47
C VAL A 295 -1.04 8.81 -23.11
N GLY A 296 0.12 9.47 -23.17
CA GLY A 296 1.38 8.92 -23.65
C GLY A 296 2.22 8.26 -22.56
N ARG A 297 3.48 7.95 -22.87
CA ARG A 297 4.41 7.23 -21.97
C ARG A 297 4.53 7.90 -20.59
N ASP A 298 4.71 9.22 -20.55
CA ASP A 298 4.88 9.95 -19.29
C ASP A 298 3.58 10.01 -18.47
N THR A 299 2.44 10.20 -19.12
CA THR A 299 1.12 10.19 -18.47
C THR A 299 0.82 8.82 -17.88
N TRP A 300 1.02 7.74 -18.64
CA TRP A 300 0.86 6.38 -18.13
C TRP A 300 1.83 6.05 -17.01
N SER A 301 3.10 6.40 -17.19
CA SER A 301 4.11 6.19 -16.17
C SER A 301 3.77 6.90 -14.88
N ARG A 302 3.15 8.09 -14.95
CA ARG A 302 2.72 8.83 -13.78
C ARG A 302 1.43 8.26 -13.17
N LEU A 303 0.48 7.79 -13.98
CA LEU A 303 -0.75 7.16 -13.48
C LEU A 303 -0.43 5.93 -12.62
N PHE A 304 0.57 5.13 -13.01
CA PHE A 304 0.94 3.88 -12.34
C PHE A 304 2.09 3.99 -11.32
N ARG A 305 2.63 5.19 -11.07
CA ARG A 305 3.67 5.41 -10.06
C ARG A 305 3.03 5.57 -8.69
#